data_AF-A0A1S3V482-F1
#
_entry.id   AF-A0A1S3V482-F1
#
_cell.length_a   1.000
_cell.length_b   1.000
_cell.length_c   1.000
_cell.angle_alpha   90.00
_cell.angle_beta   90.00
_cell.angle_gamma   90.00
#
_symmetry.space_group_name_H-M   'P 1'
#
loop_
_entity.id
_entity.type
_entity.pdbx_description
1 polymer ?
#
loop_
_entity_poly.entity_id
_entity_poly.type
_entity_poly.pdbx_seq_one_letter_code
_entity_poly.pdbx_strand_id
1 'polypeptide(L)'
;MSTNNLNSVTTFMEQLNLREEVMPLVIEACSNYPALLESHKDHGQSFQRGAFECLGEVLRILKTKKIRDMNSYGCRQLVKACNEAECFKVNLGWLKPYIDSALAKKDIAENFHEIERMEQRIRTLEEELEGKDLKKRIPGITQEELQKLKQEELQKLKKDVALKKQGLVDLDIERNLEFPEYSHL
;
A
#
# COMPACT_ATOMS: atom_id res chain seq x y z
N MET A 1 -1.34 -14.91 -33.61
CA MET A 1 -2.06 -16.07 -33.05
C MET A 1 -2.69 -15.77 -31.66
N SER A 2 -2.81 -14.51 -31.22
CA SER A 2 -3.09 -14.18 -29.81
C SER A 2 -4.56 -13.95 -29.42
N THR A 3 -5.47 -13.78 -30.38
CA THR A 3 -6.90 -13.45 -30.09
C THR A 3 -7.70 -14.64 -29.54
N ASN A 4 -7.37 -15.87 -29.97
CA ASN A 4 -8.09 -17.07 -29.54
C ASN A 4 -7.81 -17.45 -28.07
N ASN A 5 -6.63 -17.11 -27.55
CA ASN A 5 -6.27 -17.39 -26.15
C ASN A 5 -6.95 -16.41 -25.19
N LEU A 6 -6.88 -15.10 -25.48
CA LEU A 6 -7.52 -14.07 -24.65
C LEU A 6 -9.04 -14.28 -24.53
N ASN A 7 -9.71 -14.60 -25.64
CA ASN A 7 -11.15 -14.89 -25.62
C ASN A 7 -11.48 -16.10 -24.73
N SER A 8 -10.64 -17.15 -24.74
CA SER A 8 -10.81 -18.33 -23.88
C SER A 8 -10.59 -18.01 -22.40
N VAL A 9 -9.59 -17.19 -22.06
CA VAL A 9 -9.32 -16.75 -20.69
C VAL A 9 -10.48 -15.89 -20.17
N THR A 10 -10.93 -14.91 -20.95
CA THR A 10 -12.05 -14.04 -20.56
C THR A 10 -13.32 -14.84 -20.30
N THR A 11 -13.72 -15.72 -21.21
CA THR A 11 -14.92 -16.56 -21.02
C THR A 11 -14.81 -17.46 -19.79
N PHE A 12 -13.63 -18.02 -19.51
CA PHE A 12 -13.43 -18.82 -18.30
C PHE A 12 -13.57 -17.96 -17.03
N MET A 13 -12.97 -16.77 -16.99
CA MET A 13 -13.01 -15.91 -15.81
C MET A 13 -14.41 -15.36 -15.54
N GLU A 14 -15.19 -15.04 -16.58
CA GLU A 14 -16.60 -14.62 -16.45
C GLU A 14 -17.47 -15.68 -15.77
N GLN A 15 -17.21 -16.97 -16.01
CA GLN A 15 -17.92 -18.08 -15.37
C GLN A 15 -17.64 -18.20 -13.87
N LEU A 16 -16.53 -17.64 -13.38
CA LEU A 16 -16.15 -17.70 -11.97
C LEU A 16 -16.81 -16.61 -11.12
N ASN A 17 -17.44 -15.61 -11.75
CA ASN A 17 -18.09 -14.49 -11.07
C ASN A 17 -17.17 -13.85 -10.00
N LEU A 18 -15.97 -13.46 -10.45
CA LEU A 18 -14.99 -12.73 -9.65
C LEU A 18 -15.48 -11.29 -9.42
N ARG A 19 -14.97 -10.63 -8.39
CA ARG A 19 -15.19 -9.20 -8.17
C ARG A 19 -14.71 -8.36 -9.36
N GLU A 20 -15.48 -7.33 -9.71
CA GLU A 20 -15.22 -6.48 -10.87
C GLU A 20 -13.85 -5.81 -10.80
N GLU A 21 -13.39 -5.42 -9.60
CA GLU A 21 -12.11 -4.76 -9.43
C GLU A 21 -10.89 -5.67 -9.62
N VAL A 22 -11.06 -6.99 -9.52
CA VAL A 22 -9.97 -7.95 -9.70
C VAL A 22 -10.02 -8.68 -11.05
N MET A 23 -11.21 -8.81 -11.63
CA MET A 23 -11.43 -9.46 -12.93
C MET A 23 -10.42 -9.04 -14.01
N PRO A 24 -10.22 -7.74 -14.32
CA PRO A 24 -9.28 -7.34 -15.38
C PRO A 24 -7.84 -7.72 -15.05
N LEU A 25 -7.45 -7.69 -13.76
CA LEU A 25 -6.10 -8.03 -13.31
C LEU A 25 -5.81 -9.52 -13.48
N VAL A 26 -6.80 -10.36 -13.18
CA VAL A 26 -6.68 -11.81 -13.30
C VAL A 26 -6.67 -12.24 -14.77
N ILE A 27 -7.51 -11.64 -15.62
CA ILE A 27 -7.49 -11.89 -17.08
C ILE A 27 -6.12 -11.52 -17.65
N GLU A 28 -5.59 -10.34 -17.30
CA GLU A 28 -4.27 -9.88 -17.71
C GLU A 28 -3.17 -10.86 -17.24
N ALA A 29 -3.18 -11.27 -15.96
CA ALA A 29 -2.21 -12.20 -15.41
C ALA A 29 -2.28 -13.58 -16.09
N CYS A 30 -3.47 -14.16 -16.26
CA CYS A 30 -3.62 -15.49 -16.86
C CYS A 30 -3.34 -15.50 -18.36
N SER A 31 -3.51 -14.36 -19.04
CA SER A 31 -3.11 -14.20 -20.45
C SER A 31 -1.59 -14.20 -20.61
N ASN A 32 -0.89 -13.57 -19.67
CA ASN A 32 0.58 -13.53 -19.66
C ASN A 32 1.21 -14.81 -19.10
N TYR A 33 0.52 -15.49 -18.18
CA TYR A 33 0.98 -16.72 -17.51
C TYR A 33 -0.10 -17.82 -17.60
N PRO A 34 -0.28 -18.46 -18.78
CA PRO A 34 -1.31 -19.49 -18.98
C PRO A 34 -1.24 -20.65 -17.98
N ALA A 35 -0.04 -20.96 -17.46
CA ALA A 35 0.16 -21.99 -16.44
C ALA A 35 -0.66 -21.76 -15.14
N LEU A 36 -1.03 -20.51 -14.83
CA LEU A 36 -1.90 -20.19 -13.70
C LEU A 36 -3.31 -20.74 -13.91
N LEU A 37 -3.83 -20.61 -15.13
CA LEU A 37 -5.13 -21.17 -15.51
C LEU A 37 -5.07 -22.70 -15.54
N GLU A 38 -4.06 -23.24 -16.23
CA GLU A 38 -3.92 -24.68 -16.43
C GLU A 38 -3.77 -25.46 -15.11
N SER A 39 -3.11 -24.87 -14.09
CA SER A 39 -2.96 -25.50 -12.78
C SER A 39 -4.26 -25.60 -11.97
N HIS A 40 -5.31 -24.86 -12.36
CA HIS A 40 -6.56 -24.78 -11.62
C HIS A 40 -7.79 -25.24 -12.42
N LYS A 41 -7.68 -25.44 -13.74
CA LYS A 41 -8.82 -25.76 -14.63
C LYS A 41 -9.58 -27.05 -14.29
N ASP A 42 -8.91 -28.03 -13.68
CA ASP A 42 -9.50 -29.33 -13.35
C ASP A 42 -10.10 -29.37 -11.92
N HIS A 43 -9.97 -28.27 -11.16
CA HIS A 43 -10.56 -28.14 -9.83
C HIS A 43 -12.03 -27.74 -9.89
N GLY A 44 -12.77 -27.99 -8.80
CA GLY A 44 -14.16 -27.53 -8.68
C GLY A 44 -14.26 -25.99 -8.72
N GLN A 45 -15.38 -25.49 -9.28
CA GLN A 45 -15.60 -24.06 -9.51
C GLN A 45 -15.39 -23.18 -8.27
N SER A 46 -15.79 -23.63 -7.08
CA SER A 46 -15.56 -22.89 -5.83
C SER A 46 -14.07 -22.74 -5.50
N PHE A 47 -13.26 -23.77 -5.78
CA PHE A 47 -11.82 -23.73 -5.57
C PHE A 47 -11.14 -22.81 -6.59
N GLN A 48 -11.54 -22.91 -7.87
CA GLN A 48 -11.09 -22.00 -8.93
C GLN A 48 -11.38 -20.56 -8.57
N ARG A 49 -12.64 -20.25 -8.23
CA ARG A 49 -13.05 -18.91 -7.82
C ARG A 49 -12.22 -18.40 -6.66
N GLY A 50 -12.02 -19.21 -5.62
CA GLY A 50 -11.17 -18.85 -4.48
C GLY A 50 -9.73 -18.53 -4.88
N ALA A 51 -9.12 -19.38 -5.70
CA ALA A 51 -7.76 -19.19 -6.20
C ALA A 51 -7.61 -17.85 -6.96
N PHE A 52 -8.53 -17.59 -7.90
CA PHE A 52 -8.47 -16.40 -8.74
C PHE A 52 -8.90 -15.11 -8.01
N GLU A 53 -9.80 -15.20 -7.02
CA GLU A 53 -10.09 -14.07 -6.12
C GLU A 53 -8.88 -13.68 -5.28
N CYS A 54 -8.19 -14.66 -4.68
CA CYS A 54 -7.01 -14.39 -3.85
C CYS A 54 -5.85 -13.87 -4.69
N LEU A 55 -5.61 -14.44 -5.88
CA LEU A 55 -4.63 -13.89 -6.83
C LEU A 55 -4.99 -12.45 -7.21
N GLY A 56 -6.26 -12.22 -7.54
CA GLY A 56 -6.79 -10.91 -7.89
C GLY A 56 -6.55 -9.87 -6.80
N GLU A 57 -6.73 -10.24 -5.53
CA GLU A 57 -6.48 -9.35 -4.40
C GLU A 57 -4.99 -9.02 -4.24
N VAL A 58 -4.08 -9.98 -4.39
CA VAL A 58 -2.63 -9.73 -4.40
C VAL A 58 -2.28 -8.72 -5.50
N LEU A 59 -2.76 -8.95 -6.72
CA LEU A 59 -2.53 -8.06 -7.87
C LEU A 59 -3.09 -6.67 -7.63
N ARG A 60 -4.30 -6.58 -7.07
CA ARG A 60 -4.96 -5.30 -6.77
C ARG A 60 -4.17 -4.51 -5.74
N ILE A 61 -3.70 -5.14 -4.66
CA ILE A 61 -2.89 -4.49 -3.63
C ILE A 61 -1.60 -3.95 -4.25
N LEU A 62 -0.87 -4.80 -4.99
CA LEU A 62 0.36 -4.38 -5.65
C LEU A 62 0.09 -3.21 -6.60
N LYS A 63 -0.90 -3.29 -7.50
CA LYS A 63 -1.16 -2.28 -8.54
C LYS A 63 -1.72 -0.95 -8.00
N THR A 64 -2.47 -0.96 -6.90
CA THR A 64 -3.21 0.22 -6.43
C THR A 64 -2.63 0.91 -5.21
N LYS A 65 -1.88 0.20 -4.35
CA LYS A 65 -1.33 0.78 -3.13
C LYS A 65 -0.08 1.60 -3.45
N LYS A 66 -0.03 2.82 -2.91
CA LYS A 66 1.15 3.67 -2.94
C LYS A 66 2.08 3.33 -1.77
N ILE A 67 3.32 3.83 -1.82
CA ILE A 67 4.30 3.70 -0.71
C ILE A 67 3.66 4.09 0.63
N ARG A 68 2.99 5.25 0.69
CA ARG A 68 2.29 5.72 1.91
C ARG A 68 1.21 4.77 2.44
N ASP A 69 0.65 3.93 1.57
CA ASP A 69 -0.38 2.96 1.94
C ASP A 69 0.22 1.64 2.47
N MET A 70 1.52 1.42 2.28
CA MET A 70 2.26 0.23 2.72
C MET A 70 2.77 0.31 4.16
N ASN A 71 2.08 1.05 5.03
CA ASN A 71 2.33 1.02 6.47
C ASN A 71 2.06 -0.38 7.08
N SER A 72 2.17 -0.52 8.39
CA SER A 72 1.94 -1.80 9.07
C SER A 72 0.60 -2.47 8.70
N TYR A 73 -0.46 -1.69 8.46
CA TYR A 73 -1.74 -2.23 8.03
C TYR A 73 -1.72 -2.67 6.56
N GLY A 74 -1.16 -1.86 5.65
CA GLY A 74 -0.99 -2.21 4.24
C GLY A 74 -0.18 -3.50 4.04
N CYS A 75 0.97 -3.60 4.72
CA CYS A 75 1.81 -4.80 4.69
C CYS A 75 1.06 -6.04 5.17
N ARG A 76 0.30 -5.93 6.28
CA ARG A 76 -0.51 -7.05 6.79
C ARG A 76 -1.56 -7.51 5.79
N GLN A 77 -2.20 -6.59 5.07
CA GLN A 77 -3.17 -6.96 4.03
C GLN A 77 -2.50 -7.69 2.86
N LEU A 78 -1.32 -7.23 2.42
CA LEU A 78 -0.57 -7.91 1.35
C LEU A 78 -0.15 -9.33 1.77
N VAL A 79 0.42 -9.48 2.97
CA VAL A 79 0.82 -10.80 3.49
C VAL A 79 -0.39 -11.72 3.62
N LYS A 80 -1.51 -11.21 4.15
CA LYS A 80 -2.75 -11.97 4.26
C LYS A 80 -3.22 -12.47 2.89
N ALA A 81 -3.28 -11.59 1.88
CA ALA A 81 -3.69 -11.96 0.53
C ALA A 81 -2.75 -13.01 -0.10
N CYS A 82 -1.44 -12.89 0.14
CA CYS A 82 -0.47 -13.89 -0.34
C CYS A 82 -0.72 -15.27 0.31
N ASN A 83 -0.88 -15.31 1.63
CA ASN A 83 -1.16 -16.54 2.36
C ASN A 83 -2.47 -17.19 1.90
N GLU A 84 -3.51 -16.39 1.64
CA GLU A 84 -4.79 -16.90 1.12
C GLU A 84 -4.61 -17.49 -0.29
N ALA A 85 -3.85 -16.84 -1.17
CA ALA A 85 -3.55 -17.38 -2.50
C ALA A 85 -2.71 -18.67 -2.43
N GLU A 86 -1.76 -18.76 -1.50
CA GLU A 86 -0.98 -19.97 -1.24
C GLU A 86 -1.83 -21.13 -0.72
N CYS A 87 -2.86 -20.87 0.11
CA CYS A 87 -3.83 -21.89 0.53
C CYS A 87 -4.57 -22.51 -0.66
N PHE A 88 -4.82 -21.71 -1.71
CA PHE A 88 -5.40 -22.18 -2.97
C PHE A 88 -4.36 -22.75 -3.95
N LYS A 89 -3.09 -22.88 -3.54
CA LYS A 89 -1.98 -23.39 -4.35
C LYS A 89 -1.66 -22.54 -5.58
N VAL A 90 -1.98 -21.24 -5.53
CA VAL A 90 -1.59 -20.30 -6.57
C VAL A 90 -0.07 -20.08 -6.51
N ASN A 91 0.60 -20.25 -7.65
CA ASN A 91 2.03 -19.97 -7.74
C ASN A 91 2.30 -18.46 -7.80
N LEU A 92 2.77 -17.89 -6.69
CA LEU A 92 3.14 -16.47 -6.58
C LEU A 92 4.62 -16.20 -6.90
N GLY A 93 5.39 -17.19 -7.37
CA GLY A 93 6.83 -17.05 -7.61
C GLY A 93 7.19 -15.87 -8.53
N TRP A 94 6.37 -15.64 -9.56
CA TRP A 94 6.52 -14.52 -10.50
C TRP A 94 6.17 -13.15 -9.89
N LEU A 95 5.41 -13.12 -8.79
CA LEU A 95 5.07 -11.91 -8.03
C LEU A 95 6.05 -11.62 -6.89
N LYS A 96 6.89 -12.59 -6.51
CA LYS A 96 7.75 -12.49 -5.32
C LYS A 96 8.61 -11.22 -5.27
N PRO A 97 9.30 -10.80 -6.36
CA PRO A 97 10.10 -9.56 -6.32
C PRO A 97 9.27 -8.31 -6.01
N TYR A 98 8.03 -8.26 -6.50
CA TYR A 98 7.11 -7.15 -6.27
C TYR A 98 6.56 -7.16 -4.84
N ILE A 99 6.25 -8.35 -4.31
CA ILE A 99 5.81 -8.54 -2.93
C ILE A 99 6.91 -8.09 -1.97
N ASP A 100 8.14 -8.60 -2.15
CA ASP A 100 9.29 -8.25 -1.31
C ASP A 100 9.56 -6.75 -1.34
N SER A 101 9.56 -6.14 -2.53
CA SER A 101 9.74 -4.70 -2.72
C SER A 101 8.67 -3.89 -1.98
N ALA A 102 7.39 -4.25 -2.12
CA ALA A 102 6.27 -3.56 -1.47
C ALA A 102 6.37 -3.65 0.07
N LEU A 103 6.72 -4.81 0.61
CA LEU A 103 6.90 -5.01 2.05
C LEU A 103 8.09 -4.22 2.61
N ALA A 104 9.16 -4.06 1.83
CA ALA A 104 10.32 -3.26 2.21
C ALA A 104 10.01 -1.75 2.34
N LYS A 105 8.87 -1.28 1.82
CA LYS A 105 8.46 0.14 1.92
C LYS A 105 7.78 0.50 3.24
N LYS A 106 7.61 -0.44 4.16
CA LYS A 106 6.93 -0.24 5.44
C LYS A 106 7.46 0.96 6.23
N ASP A 107 8.76 1.01 6.48
CA ASP A 107 9.35 2.04 7.34
C ASP A 107 9.26 3.43 6.69
N ILE A 108 9.39 3.50 5.37
CA ILE A 108 9.17 4.72 4.60
C ILE A 108 7.72 5.20 4.76
N ALA A 109 6.75 4.29 4.63
CA ALA A 109 5.33 4.60 4.81
C ALA A 109 5.03 5.12 6.23
N GLU A 110 5.56 4.46 7.27
CA GLU A 110 5.40 4.89 8.66
C GLU A 110 6.00 6.27 8.91
N ASN A 111 7.16 6.57 8.32
CA ASN A 111 7.78 7.90 8.41
C ASN A 111 6.90 8.99 7.77
N PHE A 112 6.25 8.72 6.63
CA PHE A 112 5.28 9.66 6.04
C PHE A 112 4.14 9.97 7.01
N HIS A 113 3.52 8.94 7.59
CA HIS A 113 2.43 9.11 8.56
C HIS A 113 2.88 9.85 9.83
N GLU A 114 4.12 9.62 10.26
CA GLU A 114 4.69 10.34 11.40
C GLU A 114 4.87 11.83 11.11
N ILE A 115 5.41 12.17 9.93
CA ILE A 115 5.56 13.56 9.50
C ILE A 115 4.20 14.26 9.42
N GLU A 116 3.17 13.62 8.83
CA GLU A 116 1.82 14.20 8.78
C GLU A 116 1.25 14.49 10.18
N ARG A 117 1.46 13.58 11.14
CA ARG A 117 1.06 13.80 12.55
C ARG A 117 1.82 14.97 13.19
N MET A 118 3.13 15.05 12.96
CA MET A 118 3.96 16.14 13.49
C MET A 118 3.55 17.48 12.89
N GLU A 119 3.28 17.54 11.59
CA GLU A 119 2.77 18.75 10.93
C GLU A 119 1.40 19.18 11.44
N GLN A 120 0.50 18.23 11.73
CA GLN A 120 -0.77 18.56 12.37
C GLN A 120 -0.55 19.14 13.78
N ARG A 121 0.41 18.61 14.55
CA ARG A 121 0.76 19.15 15.86
C ARG A 121 1.39 20.54 15.76
N ILE A 122 2.21 20.80 14.75
CA ILE A 122 2.75 22.14 14.44
C ILE A 122 1.59 23.12 14.22
N ARG A 123 0.63 22.79 13.36
CA ARG A 123 -0.55 23.64 13.10
C ARG A 123 -1.33 23.95 14.37
N THR A 124 -1.61 22.94 15.18
CA THR A 124 -2.30 23.12 16.46
C THR A 124 -1.51 24.00 17.43
N LEU A 125 -0.18 23.83 17.53
CA LEU A 125 0.66 24.70 18.37
C LEU A 125 0.69 26.14 17.88
N GLU A 126 0.70 26.37 16.56
CA GLU A 126 0.63 27.71 15.96
C GLU A 126 -0.71 28.38 16.28
N GLU A 127 -1.84 27.68 16.11
CA GLU A 127 -3.17 28.18 16.47
C GLU A 127 -3.31 28.48 17.97
N GLU A 128 -2.72 27.63 18.82
CA GLU A 128 -2.66 27.84 20.26
C GLU A 128 -1.81 29.08 20.63
N LEU A 129 -0.71 29.34 19.91
CA LEU A 129 0.15 30.51 20.13
C LEU A 129 -0.45 31.82 19.58
N GLU A 130 -1.20 31.75 18.48
CA GLU A 130 -1.96 32.86 17.90
C GLU A 130 -3.15 33.32 18.78
N GLY A 131 -3.42 32.63 19.89
CA GLY A 131 -4.42 33.04 20.86
C GLY A 131 -5.85 32.58 20.57
N LYS A 132 -6.04 31.69 19.59
CA LYS A 132 -7.36 31.09 19.31
C LYS A 132 -7.82 30.13 20.43
N ASP A 133 -6.88 29.57 21.20
CA ASP A 133 -7.16 28.54 22.23
C ASP A 133 -6.43 28.71 23.59
N LEU A 134 -5.92 29.92 23.92
CA LEU A 134 -5.14 30.15 25.16
C LEU A 134 -5.95 30.07 26.48
N LYS A 135 -7.20 29.57 26.48
CA LYS A 135 -8.07 29.59 27.68
C LYS A 135 -7.73 28.55 28.76
N LYS A 136 -6.73 27.68 28.58
CA LYS A 136 -6.31 26.72 29.62
C LYS A 136 -5.33 27.35 30.60
N ARG A 137 -5.87 27.87 31.72
CA ARG A 137 -5.05 28.19 32.92
C ARG A 137 -4.53 26.89 33.52
N ILE A 138 -3.20 26.73 33.57
CA ILE A 138 -2.54 25.68 34.34
C ILE A 138 -2.13 26.30 35.69
N PRO A 139 -2.65 25.82 36.83
CA PRO A 139 -2.23 26.33 38.14
C PRO A 139 -0.72 26.18 38.33
N GLY A 140 -0.06 27.26 38.76
CA GLY A 140 1.39 27.26 39.02
C GLY A 140 2.28 27.54 37.81
N ILE A 141 1.74 27.83 36.62
CA ILE A 141 2.51 28.26 35.45
C ILE A 141 1.95 29.60 34.95
N THR A 142 2.81 30.60 34.78
CA THR A 142 2.42 31.88 34.20
C THR A 142 2.09 31.74 32.71
N GLN A 143 1.30 32.67 32.18
CA GLN A 143 0.96 32.66 30.76
C GLN A 143 2.21 32.82 29.86
N GLU A 144 3.18 33.62 30.29
CA GLU A 144 4.45 33.84 29.59
C GLU A 144 5.31 32.57 29.57
N GLU A 145 5.42 31.87 30.70
CA GLU A 145 6.14 30.58 30.77
C GLU A 145 5.49 29.51 29.88
N LEU A 146 4.15 29.46 29.86
CA LEU A 146 3.41 28.53 28.99
C LEU A 146 3.63 28.85 27.50
N GLN A 147 3.61 30.14 27.11
CA GLN A 147 3.91 30.55 25.74
C GLN A 147 5.34 30.16 25.35
N LYS A 148 6.31 30.41 26.23
CA LYS A 148 7.71 30.03 25.98
C LYS A 148 7.87 28.53 25.76
N LEU A 149 7.27 27.70 26.61
CA LEU A 149 7.32 26.23 26.48
C LEU A 149 6.74 25.75 25.16
N LYS A 150 5.58 26.30 24.75
CA LYS A 150 4.96 25.97 23.46
C LYS A 150 5.81 26.41 22.27
N GLN A 151 6.47 27.56 22.37
CA GLN A 151 7.33 28.06 21.31
C GLN A 151 8.62 27.24 21.17
N GLU A 152 9.18 26.76 22.29
CA GLU A 152 10.28 25.80 22.29
C GLU A 152 9.86 24.44 21.70
N GLU A 153 8.68 23.92 22.08
CA GLU A 153 8.12 22.70 21.48
C GLU A 153 7.93 22.85 19.97
N LEU A 154 7.36 23.98 19.53
CA LEU A 154 7.15 24.29 18.11
C LEU A 154 8.46 24.34 17.33
N GLN A 155 9.49 25.01 17.86
CA GLN A 155 10.81 25.09 17.21
C GLN A 155 11.47 23.72 17.10
N LYS A 156 11.43 22.93 18.17
CA LYS A 156 11.95 21.57 18.17
C LYS A 156 11.23 20.71 17.14
N LEU A 157 9.90 20.75 17.13
CA LEU A 157 9.08 19.93 16.23
C LEU A 157 9.30 20.30 14.76
N LYS A 158 9.40 21.60 14.44
CA LYS A 158 9.75 22.07 13.08
C LYS A 158 11.12 21.57 12.63
N LYS A 159 12.11 21.57 13.53
CA LYS A 159 13.45 21.03 13.24
C LYS A 159 13.41 19.52 13.01
N ASP A 160 12.70 18.77 13.85
CA ASP A 160 12.59 17.31 13.73
C ASP A 160 11.86 16.92 12.43
N VAL A 161 10.80 17.63 12.05
CA VAL A 161 10.13 17.45 10.74
C VAL A 161 11.09 17.75 9.59
N ALA A 162 11.85 18.84 9.65
CA ALA A 162 12.80 19.18 8.60
C ALA A 162 13.90 18.11 8.43
N LEU A 163 14.42 17.56 9.54
CA LEU A 163 15.40 16.47 9.53
C LEU A 163 14.80 15.17 8.96
N LYS A 164 13.60 14.80 9.38
CA LYS A 164 12.90 13.62 8.85
C LYS A 164 12.59 13.75 7.37
N LYS A 165 12.21 14.95 6.91
CA LYS A 165 12.02 15.24 5.48
C LYS A 165 13.34 15.16 4.72
N GLN A 166 14.44 15.70 5.23
CA GLN A 166 15.76 15.55 4.60
C GLN A 166 16.16 14.08 4.46
N GLY A 167 15.89 13.24 5.47
CA GLY A 167 16.10 11.79 5.37
C GLY A 167 15.19 11.07 4.37
N LEU A 168 14.15 11.73 3.85
CA LEU A 168 13.29 11.24 2.77
C LEU A 168 13.65 11.85 1.40
N VAL A 169 14.31 13.02 1.35
CA VAL A 169 14.81 13.65 0.12
C VAL A 169 15.92 12.82 -0.54
N ASP A 170 16.62 11.99 0.23
CA ASP A 170 17.59 11.01 -0.29
C ASP A 170 16.93 9.69 -0.79
N LEU A 171 15.60 9.58 -0.73
CA LEU A 171 14.82 8.42 -1.18
C LEU A 171 13.71 8.85 -2.16
N ASP A 172 14.09 9.53 -3.24
CA ASP A 172 13.20 9.73 -4.38
C ASP A 172 12.93 8.39 -5.08
N ILE A 173 11.77 7.79 -4.83
CA ILE A 173 11.18 6.81 -5.74
C ILE A 173 9.70 7.15 -5.94
N GLU A 174 9.45 8.24 -6.67
CA GLU A 174 8.35 8.22 -7.63
C GLU A 174 8.83 7.47 -8.87
N ARG A 175 8.52 6.17 -8.95
CA ARG A 175 8.08 5.56 -10.21
C ARG A 175 7.54 4.16 -9.97
N ASN A 176 6.21 4.11 -10.08
CA ASN A 176 5.43 3.14 -10.85
C ASN A 176 5.91 1.69 -10.85
N LEU A 177 4.98 0.78 -10.49
CA LEU A 177 4.97 -0.56 -11.06
C LEU A 177 4.86 -0.45 -12.59
N GLU A 178 5.97 -0.20 -13.25
CA GLU A 178 6.15 -0.56 -14.65
C GLU A 178 6.36 -2.07 -14.62
N PHE A 179 5.30 -2.82 -14.93
CA PHE A 179 5.43 -4.22 -15.32
C PHE A 179 6.45 -4.24 -16.45
N PRO A 180 7.62 -4.89 -16.32
CA PRO A 180 8.45 -5.10 -17.47
C PRO A 180 7.63 -5.96 -18.43
N GLU A 181 7.47 -5.50 -19.67
CA GLU A 181 7.04 -6.35 -20.76
C GLU A 181 8.08 -7.48 -20.91
N TYR A 182 7.92 -8.57 -20.15
CA TYR A 182 8.71 -9.77 -20.36
C TYR A 182 8.20 -10.48 -21.60
N SER A 183 8.64 -9.96 -22.74
CA SER A 183 8.88 -10.77 -23.91
C SER A 183 10.09 -11.67 -23.62
N HIS A 184 9.87 -12.99 -23.73
CA HIS A 184 10.86 -14.07 -23.64
C HIS A 184 11.10 -14.68 -22.25
N LEU A 185 10.18 -15.57 -21.84
CA LEU A 185 10.50 -16.91 -21.32
C LEU A 185 9.63 -17.95 -22.03
#